data_AF-U5H6K7-F1
#
_entry.id   AF-U5H6K7-F1
#
_cell.length_a   1.000
_cell.length_b   1.000
_cell.length_c   1.000
_cell.angle_alpha   90.00
_cell.angle_beta   90.00
_cell.angle_gamma   90.00
#
_symmetry.space_group_name_H-M   'P 1'
#
loop_
_entity.id
_entity.type
_entity.pdbx_description
1 polymer ?
#
loop_
_entity_poly.entity_id
_entity_poly.type
_entity_poly.pdbx_seq_one_letter_code
_entity_poly.pdbx_strand_id
1 'polypeptide(L)'
;MSLSSQPSAKEMPSTARVLPSAAEDEHHFDAHEGDGAAHLPSLQQIKKKLTTKEGWMGDYDFGFLCVPTLPFSAGRGRKRRARAVPFYALDQEMPILLALICGFQHALAMLAGLVTPPIIFANQLGFNPAQQNQAVAVSLIASGFLSALQMSRFAIPFTKRKYWLGTGLITVVGTSFATLSTASAIFNTLYADGTCPSTVANGVTVRGYCPQAYGYLLGTSCLTSILEMSMAFVPPKILKRIFPPVVTGTVILLIGASLIGDSGFLNWGGGSGNCHTRPETGFFALCPNITAPRAYQWGNPRFLGLGLFSFLTIIFLEFFGSPAMRSGSIILGLVVGCIVAGPLGYIDGSSITQAPVATFLWNETFPLKVHGPSILPLMAVYISLAMEATGDITASSEASRQPVTGPLLIVVSKAVSSAMASTVSSRA
;
A
#
# COMPACT_ATOMS: atom_id res chain seq x y z
N MET A 1 -9.08 51.36 32.05
CA MET A 1 -9.29 51.78 33.45
C MET A 1 -9.54 50.52 34.27
N SER A 2 -8.47 49.89 34.78
CA SER A 2 -7.96 50.00 36.17
C SER A 2 -8.93 49.35 37.19
N LEU A 3 -8.72 48.08 37.56
CA LEU A 3 -7.89 47.56 38.67
C LEU A 3 -8.52 47.73 40.07
N SER A 4 -8.78 46.58 40.73
CA SER A 4 -8.70 46.29 42.18
C SER A 4 -9.45 44.95 42.40
N SER A 5 -8.97 43.88 43.03
CA SER A 5 -8.05 43.70 44.16
C SER A 5 -7.59 42.22 44.21
N GLN A 6 -6.35 41.97 44.66
CA GLN A 6 -5.91 40.67 45.20
C GLN A 6 -6.22 40.60 46.72
N PRO A 7 -6.22 39.39 47.32
CA PRO A 7 -5.13 39.11 48.25
C PRO A 7 -4.58 37.68 48.25
N SER A 8 -3.25 37.62 48.35
CA SER A 8 -2.32 36.76 49.13
C SER A 8 -2.51 35.24 49.31
N ALA A 9 -1.35 34.58 49.27
CA ALA A 9 -1.05 33.16 49.25
C ALA A 9 -1.27 32.39 50.57
N LYS A 10 -1.53 31.09 50.43
CA LYS A 10 -1.17 30.04 51.40
C LYS A 10 -0.78 28.75 50.64
N GLU A 11 0.45 28.28 50.91
CA GLU A 11 1.08 27.00 50.54
C GLU A 11 0.22 25.80 51.00
N MET A 12 0.16 24.58 50.42
CA MET A 12 1.11 23.57 49.90
C MET A 12 0.21 22.38 49.39
N PRO A 13 0.69 21.22 48.85
CA PRO A 13 2.02 20.83 48.41
C PRO A 13 2.11 20.29 46.96
N SER A 14 3.30 20.42 46.40
CA SER A 14 3.76 19.83 45.15
C SER A 14 4.08 18.34 45.34
N THR A 15 3.31 17.46 44.68
CA THR A 15 3.76 16.12 44.28
C THR A 15 2.95 15.60 43.09
N ALA A 16 3.29 16.04 41.88
CA ALA A 16 3.08 15.25 40.67
C ALA A 16 4.45 15.00 40.08
N ARG A 17 5.00 13.81 40.36
CA ARG A 17 6.33 13.36 39.96
C ARG A 17 6.35 13.23 38.43
N VAL A 18 6.75 14.30 37.75
CA VAL A 18 7.20 14.27 36.35
C VAL A 18 8.40 13.31 36.31
N LEU A 19 8.26 12.22 35.56
CA LEU A 19 9.35 11.30 35.30
C LEU A 19 10.49 12.11 34.67
N PRO A 20 11.73 12.01 35.19
CA PRO A 20 12.84 12.80 34.68
C PRO A 20 13.08 12.45 33.21
N SER A 21 13.13 13.50 32.39
CA SER A 21 13.79 13.48 31.09
C SER A 21 15.14 12.78 31.26
N ALA A 22 15.25 11.59 30.67
CA ALA A 22 16.53 10.90 30.62
C ALA A 22 17.43 11.71 29.69
N ALA A 23 18.34 12.44 30.32
CA ALA A 23 19.59 12.98 29.83
C ALA A 23 19.69 13.12 28.30
N GLU A 24 19.69 14.38 27.87
CA GLU A 24 20.35 14.84 26.65
C GLU A 24 21.80 14.38 26.68
N ASP A 25 22.09 13.20 26.12
CA ASP A 25 23.40 12.96 25.53
C ASP A 25 23.39 13.70 24.19
N GLU A 26 23.88 14.93 24.20
CA GLU A 26 24.35 15.65 23.03
C GLU A 26 25.50 14.87 22.37
N HIS A 27 25.17 13.76 21.72
CA HIS A 27 25.97 13.33 20.59
C HIS A 27 25.70 14.32 19.47
N HIS A 28 26.63 15.28 19.34
CA HIS A 28 26.89 16.04 18.14
C HIS A 28 26.95 15.02 16.98
N PHE A 29 25.81 14.77 16.36
CA PHE A 29 25.71 13.97 15.15
C PHE A 29 26.19 14.92 14.08
N ASP A 30 27.47 14.85 13.73
CA ASP A 30 27.96 15.46 12.52
C ASP A 30 27.09 14.92 11.41
N ALA A 31 26.17 15.78 10.93
CA ALA A 31 25.37 15.52 9.77
C ALA A 31 26.37 15.42 8.62
N HIS A 32 26.85 14.21 8.35
CA HIS A 32 27.37 13.89 7.05
C HIS A 32 26.22 14.21 6.10
N GLU A 33 26.34 15.36 5.45
CA GLU A 33 25.63 15.73 4.25
C GLU A 33 26.04 14.70 3.19
N GLY A 34 25.54 13.47 3.36
CA GLY A 34 25.75 12.39 2.43
C GLY A 34 25.14 12.86 1.11
N ASP A 35 25.92 12.76 0.04
CA ASP A 35 25.50 13.18 -1.31
C ASP A 35 24.19 12.51 -1.77
N GLY A 36 23.67 11.53 -1.01
CA GLY A 36 22.41 10.82 -1.23
C GLY A 36 22.41 10.05 -2.56
N ALA A 37 23.56 9.99 -3.22
CA ALA A 37 23.80 9.19 -4.40
C ALA A 37 23.86 7.73 -3.97
N ALA A 38 23.11 6.88 -4.66
CA ALA A 38 23.19 5.43 -4.47
C ALA A 38 24.63 4.96 -4.82
N HIS A 39 25.47 4.80 -3.80
CA HIS A 39 26.80 4.22 -3.98
C HIS A 39 26.61 2.73 -4.22
N LEU A 40 26.71 2.31 -5.48
CA LEU A 40 26.72 0.90 -5.84
C LEU A 40 27.89 0.21 -5.11
N PRO A 41 27.65 -0.90 -4.39
CA PRO A 41 28.69 -1.56 -3.63
C PRO A 41 29.79 -2.07 -4.57
N SER A 42 31.04 -1.91 -4.15
CA SER A 42 32.20 -2.45 -4.86
C SER A 42 32.08 -3.98 -4.98
N LEU A 43 32.49 -4.54 -6.12
CA LEU A 43 32.54 -6.00 -6.35
C LEU A 43 33.31 -6.74 -5.24
N GLN A 44 34.28 -6.09 -4.62
CA GLN A 44 35.03 -6.65 -3.48
C GLN A 44 34.20 -6.68 -2.18
N GLN A 45 33.36 -5.68 -1.94
CA GLN A 45 32.43 -5.65 -0.81
C GLN A 45 31.33 -6.72 -0.96
N ILE A 46 30.80 -6.90 -2.17
CA ILE A 46 29.84 -7.96 -2.49
C ILE A 46 30.47 -9.34 -2.24
N LYS A 47 31.70 -9.55 -2.74
CA LYS A 47 32.42 -10.81 -2.54
C LYS A 47 32.66 -11.09 -1.05
N LYS A 48 33.12 -10.10 -0.27
CA LYS A 48 33.35 -10.24 1.17
C LYS A 48 32.06 -10.53 1.95
N LYS A 49 30.94 -9.87 1.61
CA LYS A 49 29.65 -10.10 2.25
C LYS A 49 29.05 -11.48 1.92
N LEU A 50 29.21 -11.95 0.69
CA LEU A 50 28.71 -13.27 0.28
C LEU A 50 29.54 -14.42 0.85
N THR A 51 30.84 -14.23 1.09
CA THR A 51 31.73 -15.31 1.54
C THR A 51 31.94 -15.40 3.05
N THR A 52 31.61 -14.37 3.83
CA THR A 52 31.84 -14.36 5.28
C THR A 52 30.57 -14.66 6.09
N LYS A 53 30.71 -15.51 7.12
CA LYS A 53 29.62 -15.84 8.08
C LYS A 53 29.14 -14.59 8.85
N GLU A 54 30.05 -13.65 9.10
CA GLU A 54 29.79 -12.34 9.70
C GLU A 54 28.93 -11.44 8.81
N GLY A 55 29.10 -11.48 7.48
CA GLY A 55 28.26 -10.74 6.54
C GLY A 55 26.82 -11.28 6.42
N TRP A 56 26.63 -12.57 6.68
CA TRP A 56 25.32 -13.22 6.65
C TRP A 56 24.55 -13.08 7.97
N MET A 57 25.14 -13.48 9.09
CA MET A 57 24.45 -13.51 10.39
C MET A 57 24.68 -12.26 11.24
N GLY A 58 25.85 -11.62 11.16
CA GLY A 58 26.22 -10.50 12.04
C GLY A 58 26.01 -10.78 13.53
N ASP A 59 26.01 -9.72 14.34
CA ASP A 59 25.78 -9.77 15.80
C ASP A 59 24.31 -9.49 16.19
N TYR A 60 23.35 -9.78 15.30
CA TYR A 60 21.94 -9.44 15.53
C TYR A 60 21.20 -10.54 16.32
N ASP A 61 20.45 -10.15 17.36
CA ASP A 61 19.62 -11.07 18.15
C ASP A 61 18.29 -11.37 17.43
N PHE A 62 18.32 -12.29 16.45
CA PHE A 62 17.13 -12.74 15.71
C PHE A 62 16.03 -13.32 16.63
N GLY A 63 16.39 -13.81 17.81
CA GLY A 63 15.46 -14.32 18.81
C GLY A 63 14.60 -13.24 19.47
N PHE A 64 14.91 -11.96 19.29
CA PHE A 64 14.06 -10.85 19.72
C PHE A 64 12.98 -10.51 18.68
N LEU A 65 13.26 -10.72 17.38
CA LEU A 65 12.34 -10.39 16.28
C LEU A 65 11.11 -11.30 16.23
N CYS A 66 11.30 -12.58 16.56
CA CYS A 66 10.29 -13.63 16.39
C CYS A 66 9.56 -14.04 17.68
N VAL A 67 9.92 -13.49 18.85
CA VAL A 67 9.30 -13.91 20.12
C VAL A 67 8.07 -13.06 20.44
N PRO A 68 6.88 -13.67 20.60
CA PRO A 68 5.64 -12.94 20.88
C PRO A 68 5.65 -12.33 22.27
N THR A 69 4.92 -11.23 22.44
CA THR A 69 4.84 -10.50 23.71
C THR A 69 3.70 -11.07 24.56
N LEU A 70 3.92 -12.23 25.18
CA LEU A 70 2.91 -12.86 26.04
C LEU A 70 2.74 -12.08 27.37
N PRO A 71 1.50 -11.74 27.77
CA PRO A 71 1.22 -10.95 28.98
C PRO A 71 1.62 -11.67 30.28
N PHE A 72 1.72 -13.00 30.28
CA PHE A 72 2.01 -13.81 31.47
C PHE A 72 3.51 -14.11 31.71
N SER A 73 4.43 -13.62 30.86
CA SER A 73 5.88 -13.80 31.06
C SER A 73 6.45 -12.75 32.03
N ALA A 74 6.10 -12.88 33.32
CA ALA A 74 6.31 -11.86 34.34
C ALA A 74 7.77 -11.69 34.85
N GLY A 75 8.75 -12.48 34.39
CA GLY A 75 10.14 -12.40 34.88
C GLY A 75 11.19 -12.01 33.83
N ARG A 76 11.21 -12.71 32.69
CA ARG A 76 12.17 -12.47 31.58
C ARG A 76 11.65 -11.52 30.50
N GLY A 77 10.33 -11.46 30.28
CA GLY A 77 9.72 -10.63 29.25
C GLY A 77 9.85 -9.12 29.49
N ARG A 78 9.91 -8.69 30.76
CA ARG A 78 9.99 -7.27 31.14
C ARG A 78 11.36 -6.64 30.85
N LYS A 79 12.46 -7.40 31.00
CA LYS A 79 13.83 -6.95 30.61
C LYS A 79 14.02 -6.93 29.08
N ARG A 80 13.37 -7.85 28.35
CA ARG A 80 13.34 -7.83 26.87
C ARG A 80 12.50 -6.66 26.32
N ARG A 81 11.37 -6.33 26.96
CA ARG A 81 10.51 -5.17 26.61
C ARG A 81 11.23 -3.82 26.62
N ALA A 82 12.31 -3.68 27.40
CA ALA A 82 13.07 -2.43 27.54
C ALA A 82 14.22 -2.29 26.52
N ARG A 83 14.54 -3.34 25.75
CA ARG A 83 15.58 -3.25 24.71
C ARG A 83 14.95 -2.61 23.48
N ALA A 84 15.21 -1.32 23.28
CA ALA A 84 14.86 -0.61 22.06
C ALA A 84 15.45 -1.36 20.84
N VAL A 85 14.68 -1.44 19.76
CA VAL A 85 15.20 -1.99 18.49
C VAL A 85 16.39 -1.12 18.09
N PRO A 86 17.58 -1.69 17.81
CA PRO A 86 18.72 -0.90 17.37
C PRO A 86 18.33 -0.17 16.07
N PHE A 87 18.50 1.14 16.07
CA PHE A 87 18.21 1.98 14.92
C PHE A 87 19.32 1.82 13.88
N TYR A 88 18.94 1.45 12.67
CA TYR A 88 19.84 1.43 11.52
C TYR A 88 19.67 2.72 10.73
N ALA A 89 20.75 3.45 10.52
CA ALA A 89 20.73 4.62 9.66
C ALA A 89 20.57 4.20 8.18
N LEU A 90 20.12 5.15 7.34
CA LEU A 90 19.79 4.92 5.94
C LEU A 90 20.91 4.24 5.13
N ASP A 91 22.15 4.75 5.25
CA ASP A 91 23.31 4.26 4.51
C ASP A 91 24.17 3.28 5.32
N GLN A 92 23.66 2.79 6.46
CA GLN A 92 24.42 1.89 7.33
C GLN A 92 24.41 0.46 6.78
N GLU A 93 25.58 -0.18 6.79
CA GLU A 93 25.66 -1.59 6.41
C GLU A 93 24.91 -2.49 7.41
N MET A 94 24.04 -3.34 6.86
CA MET A 94 23.27 -4.33 7.62
C MET A 94 23.58 -5.76 7.18
N PRO A 95 23.49 -6.77 8.08
CA PRO A 95 23.65 -8.18 7.71
C PRO A 95 22.64 -8.61 6.64
N ILE A 96 23.08 -9.43 5.68
CA ILE A 96 22.23 -9.83 4.54
C ILE A 96 20.96 -10.56 5.03
N LEU A 97 21.08 -11.43 6.02
CA LEU A 97 19.92 -12.16 6.54
C LEU A 97 18.89 -11.22 7.17
N LEU A 98 19.35 -10.21 7.90
CA LEU A 98 18.46 -9.19 8.47
C LEU A 98 17.80 -8.37 7.35
N ALA A 99 18.54 -7.99 6.31
CA ALA A 99 18.01 -7.28 5.16
C ALA A 99 16.96 -8.09 4.41
N LEU A 100 17.20 -9.39 4.22
CA LEU A 100 16.27 -10.32 3.58
C LEU A 100 14.99 -10.47 4.40
N ILE A 101 15.10 -10.66 5.73
CA ILE A 101 13.94 -10.80 6.61
C ILE A 101 13.12 -9.50 6.66
N CYS A 102 13.77 -8.34 6.82
CA CYS A 102 13.08 -7.05 6.84
C CYS A 102 12.46 -6.72 5.47
N GLY A 103 13.15 -7.02 4.37
CA GLY A 103 12.63 -6.87 3.02
C GLY A 103 11.42 -7.77 2.77
N PHE A 104 11.47 -9.03 3.24
CA PHE A 104 10.34 -9.94 3.18
C PHE A 104 9.16 -9.44 4.02
N GLN A 105 9.39 -8.88 5.21
CA GLN A 105 8.35 -8.24 6.02
C GLN A 105 7.72 -7.05 5.32
N HIS A 106 8.51 -6.19 4.67
CA HIS A 106 7.96 -5.10 3.85
C HIS A 106 7.11 -5.64 2.71
N ALA A 107 7.59 -6.64 1.97
CA ALA A 107 6.82 -7.27 0.90
C ALA A 107 5.48 -7.81 1.40
N LEU A 108 5.49 -8.50 2.55
CA LEU A 108 4.29 -9.02 3.21
C LEU A 108 3.33 -7.92 3.68
N ALA A 109 3.84 -6.83 4.26
CA ALA A 109 3.04 -5.72 4.77
C ALA A 109 2.25 -5.03 3.64
N MET A 110 2.83 -4.92 2.45
CA MET A 110 2.21 -4.22 1.32
C MET A 110 1.41 -5.13 0.39
N LEU A 111 1.60 -6.45 0.48
CA LEU A 111 1.00 -7.43 -0.42
C LEU A 111 -0.52 -7.26 -0.55
N ALA A 112 -1.23 -7.10 0.57
CA ALA A 112 -2.67 -6.90 0.57
C ALA A 112 -3.08 -5.63 -0.21
N GLY A 113 -2.32 -4.54 -0.07
CA GLY A 113 -2.57 -3.28 -0.76
C GLY A 113 -2.32 -3.34 -2.27
N LEU A 114 -1.37 -4.16 -2.72
CA LEU A 114 -1.01 -4.32 -4.14
C LEU A 114 -1.91 -5.28 -4.91
N VAL A 115 -2.42 -6.30 -4.22
CA VAL A 115 -3.24 -7.37 -4.81
C VAL A 115 -4.72 -6.95 -4.90
N THR A 116 -5.20 -6.14 -3.95
CA THR A 116 -6.62 -5.79 -3.87
C THR A 116 -7.14 -4.99 -5.08
N PRO A 117 -6.50 -3.90 -5.54
CA PRO A 117 -7.04 -3.10 -6.65
C PRO A 117 -7.17 -3.87 -7.98
N PRO A 118 -6.17 -4.66 -8.43
CA PRO A 118 -6.31 -5.49 -9.63
C PRO A 118 -7.46 -6.50 -9.54
N ILE A 119 -7.68 -7.11 -8.36
CA ILE A 119 -8.80 -8.04 -8.14
C ILE A 119 -10.15 -7.31 -8.25
N ILE A 120 -10.27 -6.12 -7.65
CA ILE A 120 -11.50 -5.33 -7.73
C ILE A 120 -11.81 -4.95 -9.18
N PHE A 121 -10.81 -4.47 -9.93
CA PHE A 121 -10.99 -4.14 -11.35
C PHE A 121 -11.35 -5.36 -12.20
N ALA A 122 -10.68 -6.48 -12.00
CA ALA A 122 -11.01 -7.73 -12.69
C ALA A 122 -12.47 -8.15 -12.46
N ASN A 123 -12.95 -8.07 -11.22
CA ASN A 123 -14.33 -8.38 -10.86
C ASN A 123 -15.34 -7.41 -11.49
N GLN A 124 -15.02 -6.11 -11.59
CA GLN A 124 -15.91 -5.10 -12.17
C GLN A 124 -15.97 -5.16 -13.70
N LEU A 125 -14.91 -5.63 -14.34
CA LEU A 125 -14.76 -5.70 -15.79
C LEU A 125 -15.04 -7.09 -16.38
N GLY A 126 -15.38 -8.07 -15.54
CA GLY A 126 -15.68 -9.44 -15.97
C GLY A 126 -14.47 -10.19 -16.52
N PHE A 127 -13.27 -9.95 -15.98
CA PHE A 127 -12.06 -10.67 -16.38
C PHE A 127 -12.12 -12.12 -15.93
N ASN A 128 -11.54 -13.01 -16.75
CA ASN A 128 -11.43 -14.42 -16.37
C ASN A 128 -10.35 -14.60 -15.26
N PRO A 129 -10.30 -15.76 -14.57
CA PRO A 129 -9.32 -15.99 -13.52
C PRO A 129 -7.86 -15.87 -13.98
N ALA A 130 -7.56 -16.24 -15.23
CA ALA A 130 -6.21 -16.12 -15.80
C ALA A 130 -5.77 -14.65 -15.93
N GLN A 131 -6.65 -13.79 -16.44
CA GLN A 131 -6.42 -12.35 -16.57
C GLN A 131 -6.32 -11.65 -15.23
N GLN A 132 -7.15 -12.05 -14.25
CA GLN A 132 -7.06 -11.54 -12.89
C GLN A 132 -5.71 -11.89 -12.25
N ASN A 133 -5.28 -13.16 -12.34
CA ASN A 133 -3.99 -13.61 -11.82
C ASN A 133 -2.84 -12.86 -12.49
N GLN A 134 -2.94 -12.62 -13.79
CA GLN A 134 -1.96 -11.85 -14.51
C GLN A 134 -1.93 -10.37 -14.07
N ALA A 135 -3.09 -9.71 -13.92
CA ALA A 135 -3.15 -8.33 -13.46
C ALA A 135 -2.52 -8.17 -12.06
N VAL A 136 -2.74 -9.16 -11.18
CA VAL A 136 -2.06 -9.23 -9.87
C VAL A 136 -0.55 -9.38 -10.03
N ALA A 137 -0.07 -10.29 -10.87
CA ALA A 137 1.36 -10.50 -11.11
C ALA A 137 2.03 -9.24 -11.67
N VAL A 138 1.42 -8.58 -12.66
CA VAL A 138 1.92 -7.33 -13.25
C VAL A 138 1.98 -6.22 -12.21
N SER A 139 0.95 -6.07 -11.36
CA SER A 139 0.94 -5.12 -10.24
C SER A 139 2.13 -5.31 -9.30
N LEU A 140 2.42 -6.56 -8.91
CA LEU A 140 3.55 -6.88 -8.02
C LEU A 140 4.91 -6.61 -8.66
N ILE A 141 5.10 -7.02 -9.93
CA ILE A 141 6.36 -6.81 -10.64
C ILE A 141 6.60 -5.30 -10.87
N ALA A 142 5.58 -4.57 -11.33
CA ALA A 142 5.67 -3.13 -11.56
C ALA A 142 5.93 -2.38 -10.25
N SER A 143 5.22 -2.70 -9.16
CA SER A 143 5.45 -2.10 -7.84
C SER A 143 6.88 -2.34 -7.35
N GLY A 144 7.42 -3.55 -7.48
CA GLY A 144 8.80 -3.86 -7.10
C GLY A 144 9.83 -3.03 -7.88
N PHE A 145 9.67 -2.95 -9.21
CA PHE A 145 10.54 -2.15 -10.06
C PHE A 145 10.45 -0.64 -9.76
N LEU A 146 9.24 -0.12 -9.61
CA LEU A 146 9.00 1.30 -9.33
C LEU A 146 9.46 1.70 -7.93
N SER A 147 9.34 0.80 -6.95
CA SER A 147 9.89 1.01 -5.62
C SER A 147 11.41 1.07 -5.65
N ALA A 148 12.06 0.18 -6.39
CA ALA A 148 13.51 0.23 -6.59
C ALA A 148 13.94 1.55 -7.27
N LEU A 149 13.23 1.97 -8.33
CA LEU A 149 13.47 3.23 -9.02
C LEU A 149 13.28 4.44 -8.10
N GLN A 150 12.26 4.42 -7.25
CA GLN A 150 11.96 5.52 -6.34
C GLN A 150 12.94 5.60 -5.16
N MET A 151 13.41 4.46 -4.66
CA MET A 151 14.46 4.41 -3.64
C MET A 151 15.81 4.84 -4.21
N SER A 152 16.10 4.52 -5.48
CA SER A 152 17.32 4.96 -6.15
C SER A 152 17.25 6.44 -6.52
N ARG A 153 18.22 7.22 -6.06
CA ARG A 153 18.33 8.64 -6.42
C ARG A 153 19.14 8.81 -7.71
N PHE A 154 18.45 8.88 -8.85
CA PHE A 154 19.08 9.11 -10.16
C PHE A 154 19.09 10.60 -10.51
N ALA A 155 20.26 11.15 -10.87
CA ALA A 155 20.33 12.51 -11.38
C ALA A 155 19.72 12.58 -12.79
N ILE A 156 18.80 13.52 -13.02
CA ILE A 156 18.20 13.71 -14.34
C ILE A 156 19.30 14.23 -15.30
N PRO A 157 19.67 13.49 -16.36
CA PRO A 157 20.85 13.78 -17.17
C PRO A 157 20.77 15.13 -17.91
N PHE A 158 19.57 15.65 -18.12
CA PHE A 158 19.33 16.91 -18.84
C PHE A 158 19.36 18.18 -17.96
N THR A 159 19.42 18.07 -16.63
CA THR A 159 19.22 19.24 -15.74
C THR A 159 20.46 19.67 -14.93
N LYS A 160 21.68 19.40 -15.41
CA LYS A 160 22.94 19.79 -14.73
C LYS A 160 22.95 19.48 -13.21
N ARG A 161 22.43 18.31 -12.79
CA ARG A 161 22.29 17.87 -11.38
C ARG A 161 21.47 18.77 -10.43
N LYS A 162 20.65 19.68 -10.95
CA LYS A 162 19.77 20.53 -10.11
C LYS A 162 18.55 19.78 -9.57
N TYR A 163 18.09 18.73 -10.26
CA TYR A 163 16.97 17.88 -9.83
C TYR A 163 17.36 16.40 -9.83
N TRP A 164 16.82 15.68 -8.85
CA TRP A 164 17.02 14.25 -8.65
C TRP A 164 15.67 13.54 -8.84
N LEU A 165 15.70 12.40 -9.52
CA LEU A 165 14.59 11.46 -9.58
C LEU A 165 14.78 10.42 -8.47
N GLY A 166 13.71 10.10 -7.75
CA GLY A 166 13.79 9.26 -6.55
C GLY A 166 14.01 10.07 -5.28
N THR A 167 13.63 9.49 -4.15
CA THR A 167 13.69 10.14 -2.83
C THR A 167 15.01 9.87 -2.12
N GLY A 168 15.72 8.79 -2.48
CA GLY A 168 16.87 8.31 -1.73
C GLY A 168 16.50 7.73 -0.36
N LEU A 169 15.21 7.59 -0.05
CA LEU A 169 14.68 7.07 1.20
C LEU A 169 13.90 5.77 0.96
N ILE A 170 13.68 5.00 2.02
CA ILE A 170 12.76 3.85 1.99
C ILE A 170 11.35 4.38 1.72
N THR A 171 10.97 4.33 0.45
CA THR A 171 9.68 4.81 -0.03
C THR A 171 9.17 3.79 -1.01
N VAL A 172 8.12 3.08 -0.59
CA VAL A 172 7.59 1.99 -1.39
C VAL A 172 6.41 2.50 -2.22
N VAL A 173 6.36 2.03 -3.47
CA VAL A 173 5.34 2.40 -4.44
C VAL A 173 4.34 1.29 -4.58
N GLY A 174 3.06 1.63 -4.57
CA GLY A 174 1.98 0.70 -4.82
C GLY A 174 0.81 1.33 -5.55
N THR A 175 -0.14 0.49 -5.94
CA THR A 175 -1.41 0.91 -6.53
C THR A 175 -2.24 1.67 -5.50
N SER A 176 -2.60 2.92 -5.78
CA SER A 176 -3.40 3.71 -4.84
C SER A 176 -4.87 3.34 -4.91
N PHE A 177 -5.46 3.14 -3.72
CA PHE A 177 -6.88 2.95 -3.51
C PHE A 177 -7.72 4.16 -3.92
N ALA A 178 -7.14 5.38 -3.99
CA ALA A 178 -7.84 6.57 -4.49
C ALA A 178 -8.32 6.42 -5.94
N THR A 179 -7.63 5.60 -6.74
CA THR A 179 -8.02 5.33 -8.13
C THR A 179 -9.24 4.41 -8.24
N LEU A 180 -9.54 3.61 -7.23
CA LEU A 180 -10.60 2.59 -7.28
C LEU A 180 -12.00 3.21 -7.37
N SER A 181 -12.30 4.23 -6.54
CA SER A 181 -13.62 4.87 -6.54
C SER A 181 -13.90 5.60 -7.85
N THR A 182 -12.89 6.31 -8.37
CA THR A 182 -12.98 6.97 -9.68
C THR A 182 -13.06 5.95 -10.82
N ALA A 183 -12.24 4.90 -10.82
CA ALA A 183 -12.31 3.85 -11.83
C ALA A 183 -13.67 3.13 -11.83
N SER A 184 -14.22 2.84 -10.65
CA SER A 184 -15.57 2.27 -10.50
C SER A 184 -16.62 3.16 -11.17
N ALA A 185 -16.58 4.47 -10.91
CA ALA A 185 -17.46 5.44 -11.55
C ALA A 185 -17.29 5.47 -13.08
N ILE A 186 -16.04 5.44 -13.57
CA ILE A 186 -15.74 5.40 -15.02
C ILE A 186 -16.28 4.12 -15.66
N PHE A 187 -16.12 2.97 -15.02
CA PHE A 187 -16.64 1.72 -15.54
C PHE A 187 -18.18 1.77 -15.56
N ASN A 188 -18.82 2.28 -14.52
CA ASN A 188 -20.27 2.44 -14.47
C ASN A 188 -20.79 3.30 -15.63
N THR A 189 -20.13 4.41 -15.95
CA THR A 189 -20.51 5.25 -17.09
C THR A 189 -20.29 4.54 -18.41
N LEU A 190 -19.17 3.82 -18.60
CA LEU A 190 -18.90 3.09 -19.84
C LEU A 190 -19.89 1.95 -20.11
N TYR A 191 -20.36 1.27 -19.06
CA TYR A 191 -21.45 0.29 -19.16
C TYR A 191 -22.80 0.95 -19.44
N ALA A 192 -23.07 2.13 -18.89
CA ALA A 192 -24.31 2.87 -19.13
C ALA A 192 -24.38 3.45 -20.56
N ASP A 193 -23.24 3.91 -21.09
CA ASP A 193 -23.11 4.46 -22.45
C ASP A 193 -23.13 3.37 -23.54
N GLY A 194 -23.16 2.09 -23.16
CA GLY A 194 -23.19 0.94 -24.07
C GLY A 194 -21.86 0.61 -24.74
N THR A 195 -20.76 1.29 -24.37
CA THR A 195 -19.41 0.98 -24.89
C THR A 195 -18.90 -0.37 -24.42
N CYS A 196 -19.30 -0.80 -23.22
CA CYS A 196 -19.03 -2.13 -22.69
C CYS A 196 -20.27 -3.02 -22.77
N PRO A 197 -20.12 -4.31 -23.11
CA PRO A 197 -21.24 -5.22 -23.20
C PRO A 197 -21.84 -5.46 -21.80
N SER A 198 -23.13 -5.17 -21.64
CA SER A 198 -23.92 -5.59 -20.49
C SER A 198 -25.08 -6.45 -20.97
N THR A 199 -25.36 -7.53 -20.25
CA THR A 199 -26.51 -8.40 -20.54
C THR A 199 -27.57 -8.14 -19.49
N VAL A 200 -28.76 -7.75 -19.93
CA VAL A 200 -29.91 -7.59 -19.04
C VAL A 200 -30.65 -8.92 -19.04
N ALA A 201 -30.49 -9.69 -17.96
CA ALA A 201 -31.26 -10.89 -17.72
C ALA A 201 -32.19 -10.62 -16.52
N ASN A 202 -33.50 -10.77 -16.72
CA ASN A 202 -34.51 -10.65 -15.65
C ASN A 202 -34.45 -9.34 -14.84
N GLY A 203 -34.22 -8.20 -15.50
CA GLY A 203 -34.16 -6.88 -14.84
C GLY A 203 -32.85 -6.59 -14.10
N VAL A 204 -31.86 -7.49 -14.15
CA VAL A 204 -30.53 -7.31 -13.57
C VAL A 204 -29.49 -7.17 -14.68
N THR A 205 -28.76 -6.05 -14.67
CA THR A 205 -27.69 -5.71 -15.63
C THR A 205 -26.40 -6.42 -15.25
N VAL A 206 -26.13 -7.59 -15.83
CA VAL A 206 -24.86 -8.30 -15.64
C VAL A 206 -23.78 -7.69 -16.54
N ARG A 207 -22.69 -7.24 -15.92
CA ARG A 207 -21.52 -6.71 -16.63
C ARG A 207 -20.80 -7.83 -17.37
N GLY A 208 -20.64 -7.66 -18.68
CA GLY A 208 -19.84 -8.55 -19.51
C GLY A 208 -18.36 -8.16 -19.50
N TYR A 209 -17.54 -9.03 -20.08
CA TYR A 209 -16.10 -8.81 -20.26
C TYR A 209 -15.82 -7.51 -21.05
N CYS A 210 -15.12 -6.55 -20.45
CA CYS A 210 -14.78 -5.28 -21.08
C CYS A 210 -13.31 -4.85 -20.85
N PRO A 211 -12.36 -5.36 -21.65
CA PRO A 211 -10.95 -4.96 -21.57
C PRO A 211 -10.72 -3.52 -22.06
N GLN A 212 -11.62 -2.99 -22.89
CA GLN A 212 -11.52 -1.62 -23.40
C GLN A 212 -11.67 -0.59 -22.28
N ALA A 213 -12.53 -0.82 -21.29
CA ALA A 213 -12.68 0.07 -20.14
C ALA A 213 -11.39 0.20 -19.32
N TYR A 214 -10.66 -0.91 -19.14
CA TYR A 214 -9.34 -0.87 -18.52
C TYR A 214 -8.35 -0.04 -19.36
N GLY A 215 -8.38 -0.20 -20.69
CA GLY A 215 -7.60 0.61 -21.62
C GLY A 215 -7.93 2.12 -21.58
N TYR A 216 -9.20 2.48 -21.38
CA TYR A 216 -9.63 3.86 -21.15
C TYR A 216 -9.09 4.43 -19.84
N LEU A 217 -9.12 3.63 -18.76
CA LEU A 217 -8.54 4.01 -17.47
C LEU A 217 -7.03 4.21 -17.58
N LEU A 218 -6.30 3.26 -18.19
CA LEU A 218 -4.86 3.36 -18.37
C LEU A 218 -4.46 4.55 -19.25
N GLY A 219 -5.12 4.75 -20.38
CA GLY A 219 -4.82 5.86 -21.30
C GLY A 219 -5.08 7.23 -20.67
N THR A 220 -6.21 7.40 -19.98
CA THR A 220 -6.50 8.64 -19.24
C THR A 220 -5.56 8.86 -18.07
N SER A 221 -5.24 7.80 -17.32
CA SER A 221 -4.30 7.86 -16.19
C SER A 221 -2.90 8.29 -16.63
N CYS A 222 -2.43 7.82 -17.78
CA CYS A 222 -1.16 8.21 -18.37
C CYS A 222 -1.16 9.72 -18.70
N LEU A 223 -2.23 10.24 -19.30
CA LEU A 223 -2.36 11.67 -19.60
C LEU A 223 -2.37 12.52 -18.32
N THR A 224 -3.15 12.13 -17.31
CA THR A 224 -3.28 12.88 -16.07
C THR A 224 -2.04 12.76 -15.16
N SER A 225 -1.24 11.71 -15.30
CA SER A 225 0.04 11.60 -14.59
C SER A 225 1.05 12.70 -14.98
N ILE A 226 0.91 13.28 -16.18
CA ILE A 226 1.70 14.45 -16.60
C ILE A 226 1.39 15.67 -15.73
N LEU A 227 0.13 15.84 -15.31
CA LEU A 227 -0.23 16.89 -14.38
C LEU A 227 0.44 16.67 -13.02
N GLU A 228 0.40 15.44 -12.50
CA GLU A 228 1.10 15.08 -11.26
C GLU A 228 2.61 15.40 -11.36
N MET A 229 3.22 15.11 -12.50
CA MET A 229 4.63 15.44 -12.79
C MET A 229 4.90 16.93 -12.73
N SER A 230 4.00 17.73 -13.31
CA SER A 230 4.17 19.18 -13.34
C SER A 230 4.06 19.78 -11.93
N MET A 231 3.22 19.21 -11.07
CA MET A 231 3.10 19.59 -9.66
C MET A 231 4.37 19.32 -8.86
N ALA A 232 5.17 18.33 -9.24
CA ALA A 232 6.46 18.04 -8.58
C ALA A 232 7.44 19.22 -8.62
N PHE A 233 7.32 20.10 -9.63
CA PHE A 233 8.16 21.29 -9.76
C PHE A 233 7.64 22.49 -8.95
N VAL A 234 6.43 22.40 -8.38
CA VAL A 234 5.85 23.44 -7.53
C VAL A 234 6.42 23.30 -6.12
N PRO A 235 6.87 24.40 -5.47
CA PRO A 235 7.46 24.30 -4.14
C PRO A 235 6.43 23.77 -3.11
N PRO A 236 6.81 22.84 -2.22
CA PRO A 236 5.90 22.20 -1.26
C PRO A 236 5.15 23.20 -0.37
N LYS A 237 5.73 24.38 -0.10
CA LYS A 237 5.09 25.46 0.67
C LYS A 237 3.82 25.98 0.01
N ILE A 238 3.81 26.07 -1.32
CA ILE A 238 2.63 26.50 -2.08
C ILE A 238 1.59 25.38 -2.07
N LEU A 239 2.01 24.13 -2.26
CA LEU A 239 1.11 22.98 -2.28
C LEU A 239 0.37 22.79 -0.94
N LYS A 240 1.10 22.88 0.18
CA LYS A 240 0.53 22.84 1.54
C LYS A 240 -0.39 24.04 1.86
N ARG A 241 -0.29 25.14 1.11
CA ARG A 241 -1.15 26.31 1.25
C ARG A 241 -2.43 26.19 0.40
N ILE A 242 -2.32 25.66 -0.82
CA ILE A 242 -3.47 25.39 -1.70
C ILE A 242 -4.34 24.28 -1.10
N PHE A 243 -3.68 23.26 -0.55
CA PHE A 243 -4.33 22.11 0.03
C PHE A 243 -3.79 21.88 1.45
N PRO A 244 -4.45 22.45 2.47
CA PRO A 244 -4.03 22.26 3.85
C PRO A 244 -4.31 20.82 4.33
N PRO A 245 -3.65 20.35 5.41
CA PRO A 245 -3.81 18.99 5.95
C PRO A 245 -5.25 18.58 6.25
N VAL A 246 -6.12 19.54 6.57
CA VAL A 246 -7.56 19.31 6.79
C VAL A 246 -8.27 18.85 5.50
N VAL A 247 -7.89 19.40 4.34
CA VAL A 247 -8.48 19.01 3.04
C VAL A 247 -7.95 17.65 2.62
N THR A 248 -6.64 17.41 2.74
CA THR A 248 -6.08 16.09 2.39
C THR A 248 -6.61 14.99 3.28
N GLY A 249 -6.66 15.23 4.59
CA GLY A 249 -7.15 14.23 5.55
C GLY A 249 -8.62 13.89 5.34
N THR A 250 -9.47 14.89 5.06
CA THR A 250 -10.90 14.65 4.78
C THR A 250 -11.11 13.89 3.47
N VAL A 251 -10.37 14.22 2.40
CA VAL A 251 -10.43 13.47 1.13
C VAL A 251 -9.99 12.02 1.31
N ILE A 252 -8.86 11.78 1.99
CA ILE A 252 -8.36 10.41 2.25
C ILE A 252 -9.37 9.60 3.08
N LEU A 253 -9.98 10.23 4.10
CA LEU A 253 -11.01 9.58 4.92
C LEU A 253 -12.24 9.20 4.08
N LEU A 254 -12.71 10.08 3.20
CA LEU A 254 -13.86 9.81 2.32
C LEU A 254 -13.54 8.71 1.28
N ILE A 255 -12.32 8.70 0.74
CA ILE A 255 -11.85 7.62 -0.13
C ILE A 255 -11.90 6.29 0.63
N GLY A 256 -11.36 6.22 1.85
CA GLY A 256 -11.43 5.01 2.68
C GLY A 256 -12.87 4.57 2.98
N ALA A 257 -13.73 5.50 3.38
CA ALA A 257 -15.13 5.21 3.72
C ALA A 257 -15.93 4.68 2.52
N SER A 258 -15.75 5.27 1.33
CA SER A 258 -16.41 4.79 0.10
C SER A 258 -15.97 3.37 -0.28
N LEU A 259 -14.67 3.06 -0.16
CA LEU A 259 -14.13 1.74 -0.53
C LEU A 259 -14.60 0.61 0.38
N ILE A 260 -14.77 0.90 1.67
CA ILE A 260 -15.36 -0.02 2.64
C ILE A 260 -16.76 -0.45 2.19
N GLY A 261 -17.56 0.49 1.68
CA GLY A 261 -18.91 0.25 1.16
C GLY A 261 -18.92 -0.44 -0.21
N ASP A 262 -18.13 0.08 -1.16
CA ASP A 262 -18.17 -0.35 -2.56
C ASP A 262 -17.51 -1.71 -2.83
N SER A 263 -16.62 -2.16 -1.94
CA SER A 263 -15.88 -3.41 -2.16
C SER A 263 -15.63 -4.21 -0.89
N GLY A 264 -15.27 -3.57 0.23
CA GLY A 264 -14.90 -4.26 1.46
C GLY A 264 -16.01 -5.16 2.02
N PHE A 265 -17.14 -4.55 2.41
CA PHE A 265 -18.26 -5.31 2.96
C PHE A 265 -18.98 -6.17 1.93
N LEU A 266 -19.01 -5.76 0.66
CA LEU A 266 -19.62 -6.57 -0.40
C LEU A 266 -18.85 -7.88 -0.62
N ASN A 267 -17.52 -7.83 -0.58
CA ASN A 267 -16.67 -9.03 -0.65
C ASN A 267 -16.78 -9.89 0.60
N TRP A 268 -16.86 -9.28 1.78
CA TRP A 268 -17.08 -10.03 3.03
C TRP A 268 -18.45 -10.74 3.04
N GLY A 269 -19.49 -10.12 2.48
CA GLY A 269 -20.84 -10.69 2.40
C GLY A 269 -20.98 -11.90 1.46
N GLY A 270 -19.99 -12.19 0.60
CA GLY A 270 -20.07 -13.31 -0.34
C GLY A 270 -19.48 -13.01 -1.73
N GLY A 271 -19.08 -11.76 -2.00
CA GLY A 271 -18.32 -11.37 -3.18
C GLY A 271 -19.10 -11.36 -4.51
N SER A 272 -18.34 -11.01 -5.56
CA SER A 272 -18.59 -11.02 -7.01
C SER A 272 -19.90 -10.39 -7.54
N GLY A 273 -19.74 -9.37 -8.40
CA GLY A 273 -20.77 -8.89 -9.31
C GLY A 273 -22.11 -8.51 -8.63
N ASN A 274 -23.21 -8.89 -9.27
CA ASN A 274 -24.55 -8.55 -8.80
C ASN A 274 -25.08 -9.51 -7.73
N CYS A 275 -24.25 -10.36 -7.13
CA CYS A 275 -24.69 -11.21 -6.01
C CYS A 275 -25.28 -10.41 -4.85
N HIS A 276 -24.77 -9.19 -4.62
CA HIS A 276 -25.27 -8.29 -3.57
C HIS A 276 -26.73 -7.87 -3.77
N THR A 277 -27.25 -7.87 -5.01
CA THR A 277 -28.66 -7.55 -5.29
C THR A 277 -29.61 -8.72 -5.02
N ARG A 278 -29.09 -9.88 -4.59
CA ARG A 278 -29.85 -11.10 -4.29
C ARG A 278 -30.82 -11.50 -5.41
N PRO A 279 -30.34 -11.72 -6.64
CA PRO A 279 -31.21 -12.14 -7.73
C PRO A 279 -31.78 -13.55 -7.46
N GLU A 280 -33.09 -13.75 -7.71
CA GLU A 280 -33.75 -15.06 -7.51
C GLU A 280 -33.34 -16.10 -8.57
N THR A 281 -32.88 -15.65 -9.74
CA THR A 281 -32.47 -16.52 -10.86
C THR A 281 -31.21 -15.98 -11.55
N GLY A 282 -30.42 -16.88 -12.14
CA GLY A 282 -29.22 -16.51 -12.93
C GLY A 282 -27.89 -16.98 -12.31
N PHE A 283 -26.79 -16.68 -13.01
CA PHE A 283 -25.44 -17.15 -12.67
C PHE A 283 -24.95 -16.67 -11.29
N PHE A 284 -25.50 -15.55 -10.80
CA PHE A 284 -25.18 -14.91 -9.52
C PHE A 284 -26.28 -15.09 -8.44
N ALA A 285 -27.22 -16.02 -8.62
CA ALA A 285 -28.24 -16.32 -7.61
C ALA A 285 -27.65 -16.86 -6.29
N LEU A 286 -26.51 -17.55 -6.39
CA LEU A 286 -25.66 -17.94 -5.26
C LEU A 286 -24.27 -17.32 -5.45
N CYS A 287 -23.61 -16.97 -4.35
CA CYS A 287 -22.31 -16.30 -4.35
C CYS A 287 -21.18 -17.30 -4.07
N PRO A 288 -20.02 -17.20 -4.75
CA PRO A 288 -19.68 -16.22 -5.80
C PRO A 288 -20.34 -16.50 -7.17
N ASN A 289 -20.75 -17.73 -7.43
CA ASN A 289 -21.61 -18.11 -8.55
C ASN A 289 -22.22 -19.49 -8.27
N ILE A 290 -23.22 -19.89 -9.07
CA ILE A 290 -23.87 -21.21 -8.95
C ILE A 290 -22.93 -22.40 -9.20
N THR A 291 -21.78 -22.18 -9.84
CA THR A 291 -20.80 -23.22 -10.15
C THR A 291 -19.78 -23.44 -9.03
N ALA A 292 -19.80 -22.61 -7.98
CA ALA A 292 -18.84 -22.69 -6.89
C ALA A 292 -19.16 -23.86 -5.95
N PRO A 293 -18.13 -24.56 -5.40
CA PRO A 293 -18.30 -25.75 -4.57
C PRO A 293 -19.07 -25.50 -3.26
N ARG A 294 -19.16 -24.23 -2.81
CA ARG A 294 -19.86 -23.80 -1.61
C ARG A 294 -20.62 -22.49 -1.84
N ALA A 295 -21.50 -22.49 -2.84
CA ALA A 295 -22.30 -21.33 -3.19
C ALA A 295 -23.46 -21.12 -2.19
N TYR A 296 -23.54 -19.94 -1.56
CA TYR A 296 -24.61 -19.55 -0.64
C TYR A 296 -25.19 -18.20 -1.02
N GLN A 297 -26.38 -17.86 -0.49
CA GLN A 297 -26.95 -16.53 -0.66
C GLN A 297 -26.06 -15.44 -0.05
N TRP A 298 -26.12 -14.24 -0.61
CA TRP A 298 -25.36 -13.10 -0.13
C TRP A 298 -25.71 -12.76 1.33
N GLY A 299 -24.67 -12.59 2.14
CA GLY A 299 -24.76 -12.34 3.58
C GLY A 299 -24.96 -13.61 4.42
N ASN A 300 -24.70 -14.80 3.88
CA ASN A 300 -24.79 -16.03 4.66
C ASN A 300 -23.81 -15.98 5.87
N PRO A 301 -24.23 -16.44 7.08
CA PRO A 301 -23.38 -16.44 8.27
C PRO A 301 -22.02 -17.12 8.09
N ARG A 302 -21.88 -18.07 7.17
CA ARG A 302 -20.61 -18.74 6.88
C ARG A 302 -19.58 -17.81 6.25
N PHE A 303 -19.98 -16.96 5.30
CA PHE A 303 -19.10 -15.96 4.70
C PHE A 303 -18.71 -14.87 5.70
N LEU A 304 -19.70 -14.39 6.46
CA LEU A 304 -19.47 -13.42 7.52
C LEU A 304 -18.54 -13.99 8.60
N GLY A 305 -18.73 -15.25 9.00
CA GLY A 305 -17.88 -15.95 9.96
C GLY A 305 -16.44 -16.10 9.51
N LEU A 306 -16.19 -16.42 8.23
CA LEU A 306 -14.83 -16.50 7.68
C LEU A 306 -14.10 -15.16 7.72
N GLY A 307 -14.75 -14.09 7.24
CA GLY A 307 -14.14 -12.76 7.30
C GLY A 307 -14.00 -12.21 8.71
N LEU A 308 -14.95 -12.52 9.62
CA LEU A 308 -14.86 -12.16 11.03
C LEU A 308 -13.70 -12.88 11.71
N PHE A 309 -13.50 -14.15 11.40
CA PHE A 309 -12.37 -14.93 11.91
C PHE A 309 -11.03 -14.37 11.44
N SER A 310 -10.91 -14.01 10.16
CA SER A 310 -9.73 -13.32 9.63
C SER A 310 -9.49 -12.00 10.36
N PHE A 311 -10.53 -11.17 10.52
CA PHE A 311 -10.44 -9.88 11.21
C PHE A 311 -10.06 -10.01 12.69
N LEU A 312 -10.64 -10.96 13.42
CA LEU A 312 -10.28 -11.28 14.80
C LEU A 312 -8.84 -11.76 14.92
N THR A 313 -8.35 -12.50 13.92
CA THR A 313 -6.96 -12.92 13.88
C THR A 313 -6.02 -11.72 13.72
N ILE A 314 -6.36 -10.75 12.86
CA ILE A 314 -5.59 -9.49 12.74
C ILE A 314 -5.51 -8.78 14.10
N ILE A 315 -6.65 -8.60 14.76
CA ILE A 315 -6.72 -7.97 16.09
C ILE A 315 -5.84 -8.72 17.10
N PHE A 316 -5.94 -10.05 17.13
CA PHE A 316 -5.15 -10.89 18.03
C PHE A 316 -3.64 -10.73 17.78
N LEU A 317 -3.22 -10.73 16.51
CA LEU A 317 -1.82 -10.52 16.12
C LEU A 317 -1.33 -9.11 16.48
N GLU A 318 -2.17 -8.09 16.37
CA GLU A 318 -1.79 -6.72 16.72
C GLU A 318 -1.52 -6.59 18.22
N PHE A 319 -2.40 -7.16 19.06
CA PHE A 319 -2.24 -7.13 20.51
C PHE A 319 -1.07 -7.99 21.01
N PHE A 320 -0.97 -9.25 20.55
CA PHE A 320 -0.04 -10.23 21.12
C PHE A 320 1.20 -10.54 20.28
N GLY A 321 1.23 -10.10 19.02
CA GLY A 321 2.30 -10.38 18.08
C GLY A 321 3.65 -9.82 18.49
N SER A 322 4.71 -10.42 17.95
CA SER A 322 6.05 -9.83 17.96
C SER A 322 6.09 -8.59 17.04
N PRO A 323 7.12 -7.73 17.12
CA PRO A 323 7.26 -6.58 16.22
C PRO A 323 7.15 -6.95 14.73
N ALA A 324 7.70 -8.10 14.34
CA ALA A 324 7.60 -8.66 12.99
C ALA A 324 6.19 -9.12 12.62
N MET A 325 5.43 -9.67 13.57
CA MET A 325 4.06 -10.13 13.32
C MET A 325 3.06 -8.98 13.25
N ARG A 326 3.33 -7.89 13.99
CA ARG A 326 2.50 -6.66 13.95
C ARG A 326 2.60 -5.97 12.60
N SER A 327 3.80 -5.84 12.04
CA SER A 327 3.96 -5.26 10.69
C SER A 327 3.31 -6.09 9.58
N GLY A 328 3.17 -7.40 9.76
CA GLY A 328 2.50 -8.33 8.84
C GLY A 328 1.12 -8.79 9.29
N SER A 329 0.47 -8.13 10.25
CA SER A 329 -0.74 -8.66 10.91
C SER A 329 -1.90 -8.87 9.92
N ILE A 330 -2.06 -7.97 8.95
CA ILE A 330 -3.09 -8.04 7.90
C ILE A 330 -2.92 -9.29 7.04
N ILE A 331 -1.72 -9.54 6.51
CA ILE A 331 -1.48 -10.68 5.62
C ILE A 331 -1.51 -12.00 6.39
N LEU A 332 -0.99 -12.03 7.61
CA LEU A 332 -1.05 -13.21 8.48
C LEU A 332 -2.51 -13.54 8.84
N GLY A 333 -3.34 -12.54 9.11
CA GLY A 333 -4.78 -12.71 9.30
C GLY A 333 -5.46 -13.32 8.08
N LEU A 334 -5.14 -12.82 6.88
CA LEU A 334 -5.64 -13.39 5.62
C LEU A 334 -5.20 -14.84 5.43
N VAL A 335 -3.91 -15.16 5.64
CA VAL A 335 -3.36 -16.52 5.51
C VAL A 335 -4.06 -17.47 6.48
N VAL A 336 -4.22 -17.09 7.74
CA VAL A 336 -4.94 -17.90 8.74
C VAL A 336 -6.41 -18.11 8.33
N GLY A 337 -7.07 -17.08 7.80
CA GLY A 337 -8.40 -17.20 7.21
C GLY A 337 -8.45 -18.21 6.05
N CYS A 338 -7.48 -18.16 5.14
CA CYS A 338 -7.35 -19.12 4.03
C CYS A 338 -7.07 -20.54 4.50
N ILE A 339 -6.25 -20.73 5.54
CA ILE A 339 -5.98 -22.05 6.15
C ILE A 339 -7.26 -22.68 6.68
N VAL A 340 -8.16 -21.90 7.27
CA VAL A 340 -9.48 -22.40 7.71
C VAL A 340 -10.43 -22.62 6.53
N ALA A 341 -10.41 -21.76 5.53
CA ALA A 341 -11.25 -21.87 4.34
C ALA A 341 -10.94 -23.10 3.47
N GLY A 342 -9.67 -23.54 3.42
CA GLY A 342 -9.20 -24.67 2.62
C GLY A 342 -9.92 -25.99 2.94
N PRO A 343 -9.82 -26.53 4.17
CA PRO A 343 -10.49 -27.75 4.60
C PRO A 343 -12.03 -27.69 4.51
N LEU A 344 -12.60 -26.49 4.61
CA LEU A 344 -14.04 -26.25 4.46
C LEU A 344 -14.50 -26.32 2.99
N GLY A 345 -13.58 -26.42 2.03
CA GLY A 345 -13.86 -26.56 0.61
C GLY A 345 -14.19 -25.25 -0.10
N TYR A 346 -13.73 -24.11 0.44
CA TYR A 346 -13.89 -22.79 -0.20
C TYR A 346 -12.76 -22.44 -1.18
N ILE A 347 -11.69 -23.24 -1.23
CA ILE A 347 -10.53 -23.03 -2.11
C ILE A 347 -10.50 -24.14 -3.16
N ASP A 348 -10.47 -23.76 -4.44
CA ASP A 348 -10.26 -24.68 -5.56
C ASP A 348 -8.81 -24.60 -6.06
N GLY A 349 -8.15 -25.76 -6.14
CA GLY A 349 -6.75 -25.89 -6.57
C GLY A 349 -6.56 -25.86 -8.09
N SER A 350 -7.64 -25.95 -8.88
CA SER A 350 -7.57 -25.98 -10.36
C SER A 350 -6.79 -24.78 -10.92
N SER A 351 -7.10 -23.58 -10.43
CA SER A 351 -6.46 -22.32 -10.82
C SER A 351 -4.96 -22.27 -10.51
N ILE A 352 -4.50 -22.95 -9.46
CA ILE A 352 -3.10 -23.03 -9.07
C ILE A 352 -2.34 -23.94 -10.02
N THR A 353 -2.93 -25.08 -10.39
CA THR A 353 -2.29 -26.06 -11.29
C THR A 353 -2.20 -25.60 -12.74
N GLN A 354 -3.12 -24.73 -13.17
CA GLN A 354 -3.17 -24.19 -14.53
C GLN A 354 -2.36 -22.90 -14.71
N ALA A 355 -1.87 -22.30 -13.62
CA ALA A 355 -1.16 -21.03 -13.69
C ALA A 355 0.24 -21.20 -14.30
N PRO A 356 0.68 -20.28 -15.18
CA PRO A 356 2.04 -20.29 -15.71
C PRO A 356 3.06 -19.96 -14.61
N VAL A 357 4.22 -20.63 -14.66
CA VAL A 357 5.30 -20.48 -13.65
C VAL A 357 5.99 -19.11 -13.72
N ALA A 358 6.01 -18.48 -14.90
CA ALA A 358 6.58 -17.16 -15.11
C ALA A 358 5.57 -16.27 -15.85
N THR A 359 5.51 -14.99 -15.48
CA THR A 359 4.67 -13.99 -16.13
C THR A 359 5.51 -12.76 -16.45
N PHE A 360 5.35 -12.22 -17.65
CA PHE A 360 5.99 -10.99 -18.10
C PHE A 360 5.01 -9.82 -18.10
N LEU A 361 5.52 -8.59 -17.97
CA LEU A 361 4.70 -7.38 -17.83
C LEU A 361 3.72 -7.19 -19.00
N TRP A 362 4.13 -7.55 -20.22
CA TRP A 362 3.35 -7.37 -21.46
C TRP A 362 2.73 -8.67 -22.00
N ASN A 363 2.47 -9.66 -21.14
CA ASN A 363 1.87 -10.92 -21.60
C ASN A 363 0.42 -10.74 -22.12
N GLU A 364 -0.31 -9.75 -21.59
CA GLU A 364 -1.63 -9.29 -22.03
C GLU A 364 -1.53 -7.78 -22.15
N THR A 365 -2.10 -7.23 -23.20
CA THR A 365 -2.00 -5.80 -23.50
C THR A 365 -3.39 -5.22 -23.66
N PHE A 366 -3.55 -3.99 -23.19
CA PHE A 366 -4.82 -3.28 -23.27
C PHE A 366 -4.70 -2.10 -24.24
N PRO A 367 -5.74 -1.83 -25.05
CA PRO A 367 -5.72 -0.73 -25.99
C PRO A 367 -5.78 0.60 -25.23
N LEU A 368 -4.72 1.40 -25.29
CA LEU A 368 -4.72 2.73 -24.69
C LEU A 368 -5.68 3.64 -25.45
N LYS A 369 -6.70 4.13 -24.75
CA LYS A 369 -7.64 5.13 -25.28
C LYS A 369 -7.86 6.21 -24.23
N VAL A 370 -8.06 7.44 -24.67
CA VAL A 370 -8.37 8.56 -23.76
C VAL A 370 -9.88 8.74 -23.73
N HIS A 371 -10.46 8.67 -22.53
CA HIS A 371 -11.85 8.96 -22.26
C HIS A 371 -11.97 10.40 -21.73
N GLY A 372 -12.48 11.31 -22.57
CA GLY A 372 -12.60 12.73 -22.25
C GLY A 372 -13.32 13.03 -20.92
N PRO A 373 -14.52 12.47 -20.66
CA PRO A 373 -15.27 12.74 -19.44
C PRO A 373 -14.56 12.35 -18.14
N SER A 374 -13.60 11.41 -18.20
CA SER A 374 -12.88 10.90 -17.03
C SER A 374 -11.63 11.71 -16.67
N ILE A 375 -11.22 12.67 -17.51
CA ILE A 375 -9.98 13.43 -17.31
C ILE A 375 -10.06 14.26 -16.02
N LEU A 376 -11.16 15.01 -15.82
CA LEU A 376 -11.32 15.87 -14.65
C LEU A 376 -11.35 15.08 -13.32
N PRO A 377 -12.13 13.99 -13.18
CA PRO A 377 -12.06 13.14 -11.99
C PRO A 377 -10.65 12.59 -11.72
N LEU A 378 -9.96 12.11 -12.75
CA LEU A 378 -8.61 11.56 -12.58
C LEU A 378 -7.59 12.65 -12.21
N MET A 379 -7.68 13.86 -12.76
CA MET A 379 -6.84 14.99 -12.32
C MET A 379 -7.00 15.24 -10.82
N ALA A 380 -8.22 15.22 -10.30
CA ALA A 380 -8.47 15.40 -8.87
C ALA A 380 -7.84 14.27 -8.03
N VAL A 381 -7.93 13.02 -8.48
CA VAL A 381 -7.25 11.87 -7.84
C VAL A 381 -5.74 12.09 -7.84
N TYR A 382 -5.13 12.42 -8.98
CA TYR A 382 -3.69 12.62 -9.09
C TYR A 382 -3.17 13.77 -8.23
N ILE A 383 -3.95 14.85 -8.07
CA ILE A 383 -3.66 15.91 -7.10
C ILE A 383 -3.63 15.33 -5.67
N SER A 384 -4.63 14.53 -5.29
CA SER A 384 -4.66 13.89 -3.98
C SER A 384 -3.47 12.94 -3.78
N LEU A 385 -3.04 12.20 -4.81
CA LEU A 385 -1.90 11.30 -4.76
C LEU A 385 -0.57 12.03 -4.54
N ALA A 386 -0.38 13.18 -5.20
CA ALA A 386 0.81 14.01 -5.00
C ALA A 386 0.92 14.49 -3.54
N MET A 387 -0.22 14.76 -2.91
CA MET A 387 -0.29 15.21 -1.54
C MET A 387 -0.07 14.10 -0.52
N GLU A 388 -0.70 12.95 -0.73
CA GLU A 388 -0.45 11.72 0.01
C GLU A 388 1.05 11.40 -0.01
N ALA A 389 1.68 11.42 -1.20
CA ALA A 389 3.10 11.19 -1.37
C ALA A 389 3.98 12.15 -0.58
N THR A 390 3.64 13.44 -0.59
CA THR A 390 4.39 14.45 0.16
C THR A 390 4.31 14.17 1.67
N GLY A 391 3.15 13.72 2.15
CA GLY A 391 2.94 13.28 3.53
C GLY A 391 3.75 12.04 3.88
N ASP A 392 3.66 11.00 3.06
CA ASP A 392 4.37 9.72 3.25
C ASP A 392 5.88 9.92 3.28
N ILE A 393 6.43 10.69 2.35
CA ILE A 393 7.88 10.96 2.27
C ILE A 393 8.32 11.77 3.50
N THR A 394 7.50 12.73 3.96
CA THR A 394 7.77 13.50 5.17
C THR A 394 7.82 12.59 6.40
N ALA A 395 6.83 11.70 6.55
CA ALA A 395 6.78 10.73 7.64
C ALA A 395 7.93 9.72 7.58
N SER A 396 8.28 9.22 6.39
CA SER A 396 9.45 8.34 6.19
C SER A 396 10.75 9.04 6.55
N SER A 397 10.89 10.33 6.23
CA SER A 397 12.08 11.13 6.59
C SER A 397 12.20 11.27 8.11
N GLU A 398 11.09 11.59 8.80
CA GLU A 398 11.04 11.67 10.27
C GLU A 398 11.36 10.31 10.93
N ALA A 399 10.75 9.22 10.44
CA ALA A 399 11.01 7.87 10.92
C ALA A 399 12.47 7.43 10.69
N SER A 400 13.09 7.90 9.60
CA SER A 400 14.49 7.61 9.24
C SER A 400 15.49 8.61 9.84
N ARG A 401 15.04 9.57 10.66
CA ARG A 401 15.86 10.66 11.23
C ARG A 401 16.63 11.46 10.17
N GLN A 402 16.01 11.69 9.03
CA GLN A 402 16.55 12.46 7.91
C GLN A 402 15.95 13.88 7.90
N PRO A 403 16.59 14.86 7.23
CA PRO A 403 16.08 16.22 7.22
C PRO A 403 14.71 16.30 6.52
N VAL A 404 13.74 16.87 7.22
CA VAL A 404 12.36 17.05 6.75
C VAL A 404 12.21 18.30 5.87
N THR A 405 13.21 19.18 5.86
CA THR A 405 13.21 20.46 5.15
C THR A 405 14.45 20.61 4.28
N GLY A 406 14.30 20.64 2.95
CA GLY A 406 15.42 20.86 2.04
C GLY A 406 15.09 20.58 0.56
N PRO A 407 15.98 20.97 -0.38
CA PRO A 407 15.84 20.68 -1.81
C PRO A 407 15.88 19.18 -2.17
N LEU A 408 16.20 18.33 -1.19
CA LEU A 408 16.12 16.87 -1.29
C LEU A 408 14.67 16.36 -1.49
N LEU A 409 13.67 17.13 -1.03
CA LEU A 409 12.26 16.70 -0.99
C LEU A 409 11.47 17.13 -2.25
N ILE A 410 12.10 17.13 -3.42
CA ILE A 410 11.40 17.43 -4.69
C ILE A 410 10.90 16.10 -5.28
N VAL A 411 9.59 15.90 -5.20
CA VAL A 411 8.89 14.62 -5.50
C VAL A 411 8.66 14.47 -7.00
N VAL A 412 9.71 14.35 -7.81
CA VAL A 412 9.57 14.00 -9.25
C VAL A 412 9.23 12.51 -9.43
N SER A 413 9.37 11.70 -8.37
CA SER A 413 9.43 10.24 -8.50
C SER A 413 8.08 9.51 -8.62
N LYS A 414 7.03 9.94 -7.91
CA LYS A 414 5.75 9.19 -7.88
C LYS A 414 4.97 9.37 -9.19
N ALA A 415 4.99 10.57 -9.76
CA ALA A 415 4.41 10.83 -11.08
C ALA A 415 5.10 10.06 -12.22
N VAL A 416 6.43 9.91 -12.17
CA VAL A 416 7.17 9.04 -13.13
C VAL A 416 6.73 7.60 -12.95
N SER A 417 6.56 7.16 -11.71
CA SER A 417 6.12 5.80 -11.42
C SER A 417 4.69 5.55 -11.91
N SER A 418 3.77 6.50 -11.73
CA SER A 418 2.41 6.44 -12.26
C SER A 418 2.39 6.37 -13.79
N ALA A 419 3.15 7.24 -14.48
CA ALA A 419 3.25 7.24 -15.94
C ALA A 419 3.89 5.94 -16.48
N MET A 420 4.92 5.44 -15.81
CA MET A 420 5.58 4.19 -16.15
C MET A 420 4.67 2.99 -15.90
N ALA A 421 3.91 2.95 -14.81
CA ALA A 421 2.94 1.88 -14.54
C ALA A 421 1.86 1.79 -15.63
N SER A 422 1.32 2.93 -16.07
CA SER A 422 0.28 2.96 -17.11
C SER A 422 0.80 2.60 -18.49
N THR A 423 2.07 2.89 -18.79
CA THR A 423 2.73 2.52 -20.07
C THR A 423 3.22 1.08 -20.08
N VAL A 424 3.62 0.53 -18.92
CA VAL A 424 4.04 -0.87 -18.73
C VAL A 424 2.93 -1.88 -19.09
N SER A 425 1.65 -1.51 -18.93
CA SER A 425 0.53 -2.38 -19.30
C SER A 425 0.07 -2.22 -20.77
N SER A 426 0.79 -1.42 -21.56
CA SER A 426 0.46 -1.09 -22.96
C SER A 426 1.55 -1.53 -23.94
N ARG A 427 1.15 -1.88 -25.16
CA ARG A 427 2.05 -1.96 -26.31
C ARG A 427 1.67 -0.86 -27.29
N ALA A 428 2.68 -0.14 -27.78
CA ALA A 428 2.52 0.84 -28.86
C ALA A 428 2.06 0.16 -30.15
#